data_AF-A3TPF0-F1
#
_entry.id   AF-A3TPF0-F1
#
_cell.length_a   1.000
_cell.length_b   1.000
_cell.length_c   1.000
_cell.angle_alpha   90.00
_cell.angle_beta   90.00
_cell.angle_gamma   90.00
#
_symmetry.space_group_name_H-M   'P 1'
#
loop_
_entity.id
_entity.type
_entity.pdbx_description
1 polymer ?
#
loop_
_entity_poly.entity_id
_entity_poly.type
_entity_poly.pdbx_seq_one_letter_code
_entity_poly.pdbx_strand_id
1 'polypeptide(L)'
;MSVHVATNRILDAIRQLTRTPVVVDAMASGDLDEQRARVVTEETEFLSPESAAEVVERVKDVWGQLTTGPLRRLLARTAAQVDPDAVAQEAEDERARRGLTRRTGEHGTDHWRGDFRVEDARGAWAAVTERARQLVRDKKASNLEMARSDAMMELILEHSDVKVIIHATRAADDEATHRHHRRRDHHC
;
A
#
# COMPACT_ATOMS: atom_id res chain seq x y z
N MET A 1 5.93 -11.31 15.63
CA MET A 1 6.67 -10.90 14.42
C MET A 1 6.09 -11.70 13.27
N SER A 2 5.39 -11.05 12.32
CA SER A 2 4.56 -11.76 11.33
C SER A 2 5.41 -12.54 10.32
N VAL A 3 4.95 -13.72 9.91
CA VAL A 3 5.60 -14.60 8.91
C VAL A 3 5.96 -13.83 7.63
N HIS A 4 5.14 -12.86 7.22
CA HIS A 4 5.42 -12.01 6.06
C HIS A 4 6.69 -11.16 6.20
N VAL A 5 6.99 -10.67 7.40
CA VAL A 5 8.21 -9.89 7.67
C VAL A 5 9.44 -10.80 7.56
N ALA A 6 9.34 -12.04 8.04
CA ALA A 6 10.42 -13.02 7.92
C ALA A 6 10.66 -13.46 6.48
N THR A 7 9.58 -13.68 5.70
CA THR A 7 9.68 -14.03 4.28
C THR A 7 10.36 -12.92 3.46
N ASN A 8 9.95 -11.66 3.64
CA ASN A 8 10.58 -10.55 2.91
C ASN A 8 12.06 -10.40 3.26
N ARG A 9 12.43 -10.57 4.54
CA ARG A 9 13.83 -10.53 4.98
C ARG A 9 14.70 -11.61 4.32
N ILE A 10 14.17 -12.82 4.17
CA ILE A 10 14.89 -13.92 3.50
C ILE A 10 15.05 -13.63 2.01
N LEU A 11 14.00 -13.12 1.34
CA LEU A 11 14.07 -12.75 -0.07
C LEU A 11 15.07 -11.61 -0.31
N ASP A 12 15.08 -10.59 0.54
CA ASP A 12 16.03 -9.49 0.48
C ASP A 12 17.47 -9.99 0.66
N ALA A 13 17.72 -10.86 1.65
CA ALA A 13 19.04 -11.46 1.87
C ALA A 13 19.52 -12.28 0.66
N ILE A 14 18.64 -13.07 0.03
CA ILE A 14 18.98 -13.84 -1.18
C ILE A 14 19.32 -12.91 -2.35
N ARG A 15 18.54 -11.84 -2.56
CA ARG A 15 18.81 -10.85 -3.61
C ARG A 15 20.15 -10.16 -3.38
N GLN A 16 20.44 -9.74 -2.15
CA GLN A 16 21.70 -9.10 -1.80
C GLN A 16 22.90 -10.03 -2.01
N LEU A 17 22.81 -11.29 -1.57
CA LEU A 17 23.88 -12.29 -1.74
C LEU A 17 24.20 -12.61 -3.21
N THR A 18 23.21 -12.47 -4.11
CA THR A 18 23.37 -12.84 -5.52
C THR A 18 23.65 -11.66 -6.44
N ARG A 19 23.27 -10.44 -6.05
CA ARG A 19 23.31 -9.26 -6.93
C ARG A 19 24.15 -8.11 -6.39
N THR A 20 24.25 -7.99 -5.06
CA THR A 20 24.93 -6.87 -4.41
C THR A 20 25.67 -7.34 -3.14
N PRO A 21 26.63 -8.29 -3.25
CA PRO A 21 27.28 -8.91 -2.08
C PRO A 21 27.96 -7.88 -1.16
N VAL A 22 28.43 -6.76 -1.72
CA VAL A 22 29.00 -5.61 -0.98
C VAL A 22 28.02 -5.01 0.05
N VAL A 23 26.71 -5.09 -0.20
CA VAL A 23 25.67 -4.66 0.76
C VAL A 23 25.65 -5.59 1.97
N VAL A 24 25.79 -6.90 1.76
CA VAL A 24 25.83 -7.90 2.84
C VAL A 24 27.09 -7.70 3.69
N ASP A 25 28.23 -7.48 3.04
CA ASP A 25 29.50 -7.22 3.74
C ASP A 25 29.41 -5.95 4.60
N ALA A 26 28.83 -4.88 4.06
CA ALA A 26 28.64 -3.62 4.79
C ALA A 26 27.63 -3.73 5.96
N MET A 27 26.62 -4.60 5.82
CA MET A 27 25.74 -4.93 6.94
C MET A 27 26.47 -5.73 8.02
N ALA A 28 27.33 -6.67 7.63
CA ALA A 28 28.12 -7.48 8.55
C ALA A 28 29.18 -6.66 9.30
N SER A 29 29.79 -5.66 8.67
CA SER A 29 30.73 -4.73 9.30
C SER A 29 30.04 -3.65 10.15
N GLY A 30 28.73 -3.46 10.00
CA GLY A 30 27.96 -2.43 10.68
C GLY A 30 27.99 -1.05 10.00
N ASP A 31 28.61 -0.95 8.83
CA ASP A 31 28.67 0.27 8.02
C ASP A 31 27.30 0.63 7.41
N LEU A 32 26.43 -0.37 7.26
CA LEU A 32 25.07 -0.22 6.74
C LEU A 32 24.05 -0.92 7.65
N ASP A 33 23.02 -0.19 8.08
CA ASP A 33 21.91 -0.78 8.83
C ASP A 33 20.84 -1.41 7.93
N GLU A 34 19.94 -2.21 8.53
CA GLU A 34 18.85 -2.91 7.83
C GLU A 34 17.97 -1.96 7.01
N GLN A 35 17.66 -0.76 7.51
CA GLN A 35 16.78 0.17 6.81
C GLN A 35 17.44 0.72 5.55
N ARG A 36 18.74 1.06 5.61
CA ARG A 36 19.48 1.55 4.45
C ARG A 36 19.80 0.44 3.46
N ALA A 37 20.12 -0.77 3.93
CA ALA A 37 20.29 -1.92 3.05
C ALA A 37 19.02 -2.26 2.26
N ARG A 38 17.85 -2.16 2.90
CA ARG A 38 16.56 -2.30 2.21
C ARG A 38 16.37 -1.24 1.14
N VAL A 39 16.70 0.03 1.43
CA VAL A 39 16.66 1.09 0.41
C VAL A 39 17.58 0.78 -0.77
N VAL A 40 18.81 0.31 -0.53
CA VAL A 40 19.72 -0.07 -1.63
C VAL A 40 19.12 -1.21 -2.46
N THR A 41 18.49 -2.20 -1.81
CA THR A 41 17.88 -3.35 -2.49
C THR A 41 16.68 -2.94 -3.32
N GLU A 42 15.76 -2.15 -2.76
CA GLU A 42 14.55 -1.66 -3.45
C GLU A 42 14.93 -0.81 -4.68
N GLU A 43 15.87 0.13 -4.52
CA GLU A 43 16.23 1.08 -5.59
C GLU A 43 17.13 0.47 -6.68
N THR A 44 17.60 -0.78 -6.52
CA THR A 44 18.42 -1.47 -7.54
C THR A 44 17.77 -2.74 -8.08
N GLU A 45 16.56 -3.09 -7.61
CA GLU A 45 15.91 -4.37 -7.95
C GLU A 45 15.64 -4.53 -9.44
N PHE A 46 15.21 -3.46 -10.11
CA PHE A 46 14.83 -3.45 -11.53
C PHE A 46 16.03 -3.45 -12.50
N LEU A 47 17.24 -3.18 -12.00
CA LEU A 47 18.45 -3.15 -12.81
C LEU A 47 18.89 -4.57 -13.21
N SER A 48 19.87 -4.71 -14.09
CA SER A 48 20.64 -5.96 -14.22
C SER A 48 21.53 -6.17 -12.98
N PRO A 49 22.01 -7.40 -12.69
CA PRO A 49 23.01 -7.62 -11.64
C PRO A 49 24.26 -6.76 -11.80
N GLU A 50 24.75 -6.59 -13.04
CA GLU A 50 25.93 -5.80 -13.37
C GLU A 50 25.71 -4.31 -13.10
N SER A 51 24.60 -3.74 -13.60
CA SER A 51 24.23 -2.34 -13.37
C SER A 51 23.98 -2.07 -11.89
N ALA A 52 23.34 -3.00 -11.17
CA ALA A 52 23.12 -2.88 -9.72
C ALA A 52 24.44 -2.86 -8.94
N ALA A 53 25.39 -3.75 -9.27
CA ALA A 53 26.71 -3.77 -8.66
C ALA A 53 27.47 -2.46 -8.91
N GLU A 54 27.44 -1.94 -10.14
CA GLU A 54 28.08 -0.67 -10.47
C GLU A 54 27.46 0.52 -9.71
N VAL A 55 26.12 0.57 -9.59
CA VAL A 55 25.44 1.59 -8.77
C VAL A 55 25.90 1.52 -7.31
N VAL A 56 25.94 0.33 -6.73
CA VAL A 56 26.40 0.11 -5.35
C VAL A 56 27.84 0.59 -5.18
N GLU A 57 28.73 0.23 -6.11
CA GLU A 57 30.13 0.65 -6.07
C GLU A 57 30.31 2.16 -6.09
N ARG A 58 29.48 2.89 -6.84
CA ARG A 58 29.54 4.36 -6.90
C ARG A 58 29.01 5.05 -5.63
N VAL A 59 28.24 4.37 -4.78
CA VAL A 59 27.61 4.97 -3.59
C VAL A 59 28.18 4.48 -2.25
N LYS A 60 28.91 3.36 -2.25
CA LYS A 60 29.34 2.65 -1.03
C LYS A 60 30.18 3.51 -0.07
N ASP A 61 30.93 4.49 -0.58
CA ASP A 61 31.80 5.30 0.28
C ASP A 61 31.02 6.36 1.09
N VAL A 62 29.78 6.66 0.68
CA VAL A 62 28.97 7.75 1.27
C VAL A 62 27.65 7.28 1.86
N TRP A 63 27.17 6.07 1.53
CA TRP A 63 25.87 5.56 1.99
C TRP A 63 25.72 5.46 3.53
N GLY A 64 26.85 5.33 4.22
CA GLY A 64 26.97 5.21 5.67
C GLY A 64 26.62 6.51 6.39
N GLN A 65 26.67 7.63 5.67
CA GLN A 65 26.50 8.98 6.20
C GLN A 65 25.13 9.58 5.85
N LEU A 66 24.36 8.92 4.98
CA LEU A 66 23.10 9.41 4.46
C LEU A 66 21.91 8.83 5.21
N THR A 67 20.90 9.66 5.46
CA THR A 67 19.56 9.16 5.84
C THR A 67 18.88 8.52 4.63
N THR A 68 17.84 7.72 4.86
CA THR A 68 17.15 6.92 3.82
C THR A 68 16.63 7.75 2.65
N GLY A 69 16.08 8.95 2.89
CA GLY A 69 15.58 9.84 1.84
C GLY A 69 16.67 10.37 0.88
N PRO A 70 17.75 11.01 1.40
CA PRO A 70 18.93 11.35 0.62
C PRO A 70 19.60 10.16 -0.09
N LEU A 71 19.71 9.00 0.57
CA LEU A 71 20.26 7.78 -0.01
C LEU A 71 19.44 7.32 -1.23
N ARG A 72 18.10 7.24 -1.08
CA ARG A 72 17.18 6.93 -2.18
C ARG A 72 17.39 7.85 -3.38
N ARG A 73 17.46 9.17 -3.14
CA ARG A 73 17.69 10.15 -4.21
C ARG A 73 19.06 10.00 -4.88
N LEU A 74 20.08 9.62 -4.13
CA LEU A 74 21.41 9.37 -4.68
C LEU A 74 21.38 8.12 -5.57
N LEU A 75 20.85 7.00 -5.07
CA LEU A 75 20.70 5.75 -5.81
C LEU A 75 19.93 5.95 -7.11
N ALA A 76 18.78 6.60 -7.08
CA ALA A 76 17.99 6.86 -8.28
C ALA A 76 18.75 7.69 -9.33
N ARG A 77 19.52 8.70 -8.91
CA ARG A 77 20.38 9.48 -9.84
C ARG A 77 21.52 8.64 -10.39
N THR A 78 22.17 7.83 -9.55
CA THR A 78 23.27 6.96 -9.97
C THR A 78 22.76 5.90 -10.94
N ALA A 79 21.60 5.29 -10.69
CA ALA A 79 20.96 4.34 -11.58
C ALA A 79 20.68 4.95 -12.95
N ALA A 80 20.12 6.18 -13.00
CA ALA A 80 19.89 6.89 -14.26
C ALA A 80 21.18 7.24 -15.03
N GLN A 81 22.34 7.26 -14.38
CA GLN A 81 23.64 7.46 -15.03
C GLN A 81 24.28 6.16 -15.49
N VAL A 82 24.08 5.06 -14.75
CA VAL A 82 24.64 3.74 -15.04
C VAL A 82 23.84 3.03 -16.13
N ASP A 83 22.51 3.04 -16.00
CA ASP A 83 21.60 2.29 -16.87
C ASP A 83 20.33 3.11 -17.16
N PRO A 84 20.44 4.15 -18.01
CA PRO A 84 19.30 5.00 -18.35
C PRO A 84 18.17 4.24 -19.04
N ASP A 85 18.49 3.17 -19.78
CA ASP A 85 17.50 2.34 -20.48
C ASP A 85 16.69 1.48 -19.51
N ALA A 86 17.33 0.84 -18.52
CA ALA A 86 16.60 0.12 -17.48
C ALA A 86 15.70 1.04 -16.65
N VAL A 87 16.14 2.28 -16.36
CA VAL A 87 15.29 3.28 -15.68
C VAL A 87 14.10 3.67 -16.54
N ALA A 88 14.31 3.87 -17.86
CA ALA A 88 13.22 4.18 -18.78
C ALA A 88 12.23 3.00 -18.88
N GLN A 89 12.72 1.77 -18.96
CA GLN A 89 11.90 0.57 -19.01
C GLN A 89 11.13 0.35 -17.72
N GLU A 90 11.76 0.50 -16.53
CA GLU A 90 11.05 0.38 -15.25
C GLU A 90 9.96 1.45 -15.14
N ALA A 91 10.20 2.68 -15.61
CA ALA A 91 9.16 3.69 -15.65
C ALA A 91 7.99 3.32 -16.58
N GLU A 92 8.24 2.68 -17.71
CA GLU A 92 7.18 2.14 -18.57
C GLU A 92 6.46 0.97 -17.92
N ASP A 93 7.18 0.08 -17.25
CA ASP A 93 6.63 -1.08 -16.54
C ASP A 93 5.77 -0.64 -15.35
N GLU A 94 6.20 0.35 -14.56
CA GLU A 94 5.39 0.96 -13.50
C GLU A 94 4.13 1.61 -14.08
N ARG A 95 4.24 2.31 -15.21
CA ARG A 95 3.08 2.84 -15.94
C ARG A 95 2.18 1.71 -16.44
N ALA A 96 2.71 0.56 -16.84
CA ALA A 96 1.92 -0.59 -17.27
C ALA A 96 1.26 -1.32 -16.10
N ARG A 97 1.90 -1.32 -14.92
CA ARG A 97 1.42 -1.89 -13.65
C ARG A 97 0.30 -1.08 -12.99
N ARG A 98 -0.16 0.01 -13.61
CA ARG A 98 -1.34 0.76 -13.16
C ARG A 98 -2.48 -0.19 -12.83
N GLY A 99 -2.98 -0.09 -11.61
CA GLY A 99 -4.00 -1.00 -11.12
C GLY A 99 -4.50 -0.55 -9.76
N LEU A 100 -5.73 -0.93 -9.44
CA LEU A 100 -6.34 -0.75 -8.14
C LEU A 100 -6.80 -2.11 -7.65
N THR A 101 -6.23 -2.57 -6.54
CA THR A 101 -6.59 -3.82 -5.89
C THR A 101 -7.30 -3.53 -4.57
N ARG A 102 -8.28 -4.38 -4.23
CA ARG A 102 -9.03 -4.34 -2.98
C ARG A 102 -8.88 -5.66 -2.25
N ARG A 103 -8.54 -5.61 -0.97
CA ARG A 103 -8.60 -6.76 -0.05
C ARG A 103 -9.61 -6.44 1.04
N THR A 104 -10.61 -7.30 1.17
CA THR A 104 -11.60 -7.20 2.25
C THR A 104 -10.91 -7.42 3.59
N GLY A 105 -11.10 -6.52 4.55
CA GLY A 105 -10.60 -6.72 5.92
C GLY A 105 -11.66 -7.35 6.82
N GLU A 106 -11.21 -7.98 7.91
CA GLU A 106 -12.07 -8.78 8.80
C GLU A 106 -12.80 -7.95 9.86
N HIS A 107 -12.51 -6.64 9.96
CA HIS A 107 -13.02 -5.78 11.04
C HIS A 107 -13.69 -4.48 10.52
N GLY A 108 -14.36 -4.56 9.37
CA GLY A 108 -15.15 -3.45 8.83
C GLY A 108 -14.34 -2.39 8.08
N THR A 109 -13.11 -2.70 7.71
CA THR A 109 -12.27 -1.85 6.85
C THR A 109 -11.78 -2.63 5.66
N ASP A 110 -11.74 -2.01 4.48
CA ASP A 110 -11.10 -2.60 3.31
C ASP A 110 -9.78 -1.93 3.00
N HIS A 111 -8.83 -2.73 2.54
CA HIS A 111 -7.53 -2.24 2.12
C HIS A 111 -7.50 -2.07 0.62
N TRP A 112 -7.29 -0.84 0.17
CA TRP A 112 -7.13 -0.50 -1.23
C TRP A 112 -5.65 -0.17 -1.48
N ARG A 113 -5.08 -0.73 -2.55
CA ARG A 113 -3.75 -0.39 -3.03
C ARG A 113 -3.83 -0.05 -4.50
N GLY A 114 -3.39 1.16 -4.85
CA GLY A 114 -3.42 1.66 -6.20
C GLY A 114 -2.06 2.18 -6.65
N ASP A 115 -1.68 1.83 -7.87
CA ASP A 115 -0.56 2.39 -8.60
C ASP A 115 -1.13 3.23 -9.74
N PHE A 116 -0.80 4.52 -9.76
CA PHE A 116 -1.41 5.52 -10.64
C PHE A 116 -0.32 6.33 -11.37
N ARG A 117 -0.70 7.01 -12.46
CA ARG A 117 0.23 7.95 -13.10
C ARG A 117 0.56 9.09 -12.14
N VAL A 118 1.80 9.56 -12.16
CA VAL A 118 2.30 10.57 -11.20
C VAL A 118 1.50 11.87 -11.28
N GLU A 119 1.14 12.30 -12.49
CA GLU A 119 0.32 13.47 -12.76
C GLU A 119 -1.08 13.36 -12.13
N ASP A 120 -1.76 12.24 -12.34
CA ASP A 120 -3.09 11.97 -11.79
C ASP A 120 -3.04 11.86 -10.26
N ALA A 121 -2.06 11.13 -9.74
CA ALA A 121 -1.87 10.91 -8.30
C ALA A 121 -1.61 12.22 -7.56
N ARG A 122 -0.80 13.12 -8.13
CA ARG A 122 -0.52 14.44 -7.52
C ARG A 122 -1.77 15.29 -7.42
N GLY A 123 -2.55 15.37 -8.50
CA GLY A 123 -3.82 16.11 -8.51
C GLY A 123 -4.81 15.53 -7.51
N ALA A 124 -5.02 14.21 -7.55
CA ALA A 124 -5.93 13.52 -6.64
C ALA A 124 -5.53 13.69 -5.16
N TRP A 125 -4.23 13.56 -4.84
CA TRP A 125 -3.73 13.72 -3.47
C TRP A 125 -3.94 15.15 -2.93
N ALA A 126 -3.75 16.15 -3.79
CA ALA A 126 -4.00 17.55 -3.43
C ALA A 126 -5.48 17.78 -3.11
N ALA A 127 -6.39 17.30 -3.98
CA ALA A 127 -7.83 17.41 -3.78
C ALA A 127 -8.31 16.69 -2.50
N VAL A 128 -7.86 15.45 -2.28
CA VAL A 128 -8.14 14.68 -1.06
C VAL A 128 -7.63 15.41 0.18
N THR A 129 -6.40 15.94 0.13
CA THR A 129 -5.82 16.66 1.28
C THR A 129 -6.55 17.98 1.57
N GLU A 130 -7.00 18.70 0.54
CA GLU A 130 -7.79 19.91 0.71
C GLU A 130 -9.13 19.61 1.39
N ARG A 131 -9.87 18.61 0.89
CA ARG A 131 -11.12 18.17 1.49
C ARG A 131 -10.95 17.63 2.92
N ALA A 132 -9.90 16.84 3.16
CA ALA A 132 -9.56 16.33 4.48
C ALA A 132 -9.31 17.46 5.49
N ARG A 133 -8.61 18.52 5.08
CA ARG A 133 -8.40 19.71 5.92
C ARG A 133 -9.72 20.40 6.26
N GLN A 134 -10.68 20.44 5.33
CA GLN A 134 -12.02 20.96 5.61
C GLN A 134 -12.75 20.10 6.64
N LEU A 135 -12.72 18.77 6.50
CA LEU A 135 -13.34 17.85 7.48
C LEU A 135 -12.76 18.02 8.89
N VAL A 136 -11.45 18.20 9.01
CA VAL A 136 -10.80 18.49 10.31
C VAL A 136 -11.24 19.84 10.86
N ARG A 137 -11.26 20.90 10.04
CA ARG A 137 -11.75 22.23 10.46
C ARG A 137 -13.19 22.18 10.98
N ASP A 138 -14.02 21.39 10.31
CA ASP A 138 -15.43 21.19 10.66
C ASP A 138 -15.63 20.20 11.82
N LYS A 139 -14.55 19.68 12.42
CA LYS A 139 -14.56 18.69 13.51
C LYS A 139 -15.30 17.40 13.15
N LYS A 140 -15.32 17.05 11.86
CA LYS A 140 -15.92 15.80 11.34
C LYS A 140 -14.96 14.62 11.37
N ALA A 141 -13.67 14.85 11.59
CA ALA A 141 -12.66 13.83 11.73
C ALA A 141 -11.68 14.17 12.87
N SER A 142 -11.18 13.14 13.55
CA SER A 142 -10.30 13.29 14.73
C SER A 142 -8.85 13.61 14.37
N ASN A 143 -8.40 13.24 13.17
CA ASN A 143 -7.06 13.54 12.66
C ASN A 143 -7.05 13.59 11.13
N LEU A 144 -5.94 14.07 10.55
CA LEU A 144 -5.80 14.26 9.11
C LEU A 144 -5.75 12.94 8.33
N GLU A 145 -5.27 11.86 8.93
CA GLU A 145 -5.18 10.55 8.26
C GLU A 145 -6.58 9.96 8.04
N MET A 146 -7.40 9.91 9.10
CA MET A 146 -8.81 9.53 9.00
C MET A 146 -9.57 10.46 8.06
N ALA A 147 -9.34 11.78 8.17
CA ALA A 147 -9.99 12.74 7.29
C ALA A 147 -9.64 12.54 5.81
N ARG A 148 -8.43 12.07 5.47
CA ARG A 148 -8.06 11.75 4.08
C ARG A 148 -8.78 10.50 3.58
N SER A 149 -8.94 9.48 4.43
CA SER A 149 -9.74 8.31 4.10
C SER A 149 -11.17 8.71 3.76
N ASP A 150 -11.82 9.48 4.64
CA ASP A 150 -13.20 9.91 4.46
C ASP A 150 -13.36 10.83 3.25
N ALA A 151 -12.46 11.81 3.10
CA ALA A 151 -12.45 12.73 1.96
C ALA A 151 -12.29 12.01 0.62
N MET A 152 -11.44 10.98 0.55
CA MET A 152 -11.28 10.18 -0.66
C MET A 152 -12.58 9.47 -1.03
N MET A 153 -13.27 8.88 -0.05
CA MET A 153 -14.53 8.18 -0.30
C MET A 153 -15.65 9.15 -0.68
N GLU A 154 -15.77 10.30 -0.02
CA GLU A 154 -16.73 11.35 -0.38
C GLU A 154 -16.55 11.78 -1.84
N LEU A 155 -15.32 12.11 -2.25
CA LEU A 155 -15.03 12.56 -3.62
C LEU A 155 -15.32 11.49 -4.67
N ILE A 156 -15.01 10.22 -4.39
CA ILE A 156 -15.30 9.12 -5.33
C ILE A 156 -16.81 8.93 -5.48
N LEU A 157 -17.55 8.94 -4.36
CA LEU A 157 -19.00 8.68 -4.36
C LEU A 157 -19.81 9.85 -4.89
N GLU A 158 -19.37 11.10 -4.67
CA GLU A 158 -19.99 12.31 -5.24
C GLU A 158 -19.92 12.33 -6.78
N HIS A 159 -18.91 11.68 -7.36
CA HIS A 159 -18.69 11.61 -8.81
C HIS A 159 -19.10 10.26 -9.44
N SER A 160 -19.84 9.41 -8.73
CA SER A 160 -20.25 8.09 -9.22
C SER A 160 -21.76 7.85 -9.11
N ASP A 161 -22.44 7.60 -10.23
CA ASP A 161 -23.81 7.07 -10.24
C ASP A 161 -23.81 5.57 -9.91
N VAL A 162 -23.78 5.23 -8.62
CA VAL A 162 -23.77 3.82 -8.18
C VAL A 162 -25.18 3.37 -7.79
N LYS A 163 -25.74 2.40 -8.53
CA LYS A 163 -27.00 1.73 -8.18
C LYS A 163 -26.73 0.56 -7.23
N VAL A 164 -26.97 0.74 -5.94
CA VAL A 164 -26.90 -0.34 -4.95
C VAL A 164 -28.24 -1.07 -4.89
N ILE A 165 -28.26 -2.36 -5.24
CA ILE A 165 -29.44 -3.22 -5.06
C ILE A 165 -29.28 -3.97 -3.74
N ILE A 166 -30.07 -3.59 -2.74
CA ILE A 166 -30.10 -4.28 -1.45
C ILE A 166 -31.11 -5.42 -1.52
N HIS A 167 -30.64 -6.65 -1.46
CA HIS A 167 -31.48 -7.82 -1.24
C HIS A 167 -31.59 -8.08 0.26
N ALA A 168 -32.62 -7.54 0.89
CA ALA A 168 -32.95 -7.86 2.27
C ALA A 168 -33.76 -9.16 2.32
N THR A 169 -33.19 -10.23 2.85
CA THR A 169 -33.92 -11.46 3.17
C THR A 169 -34.40 -11.36 4.62
N ARG A 170 -35.70 -11.20 4.84
CA ARG A 170 -36.30 -11.34 6.17
C ARG A 170 -36.65 -12.82 6.38
N ALA A 171 -36.28 -13.37 7.53
CA ALA A 171 -36.82 -14.66 7.96
C ALA A 171 -38.34 -14.54 8.09
N ALA A 172 -39.09 -15.48 7.51
CA ALA A 172 -40.53 -15.55 7.73
C ALA A 172 -40.74 -15.83 9.23
N ASP A 173 -41.29 -14.85 9.96
CA ASP A 173 -41.70 -15.08 11.34
C ASP A 173 -42.78 -16.17 11.34
N ASP A 174 -42.62 -17.18 12.22
CA ASP A 174 -43.52 -18.30 12.42
C ASP A 174 -44.97 -17.82 12.64
N GLU A 175 -45.79 -17.87 11.59
CA GLU A 175 -47.23 -17.65 11.63
C GLU A 175 -47.98 -18.86 12.25
N ALA A 176 -47.41 -19.45 13.31
CA ALA A 176 -47.84 -20.72 13.86
C ALA A 176 -47.98 -20.72 15.38
N THR A 177 -48.52 -19.67 16.02
CA THR A 177 -49.07 -19.82 17.38
C THR A 177 -50.24 -18.87 17.66
N HIS A 178 -51.41 -19.15 17.09
CA HIS A 178 -52.69 -18.86 17.77
C HIS A 178 -53.80 -19.81 17.28
N ARG A 179 -53.57 -21.13 17.38
CA ARG A 179 -54.69 -22.09 17.50
C ARG A 179 -55.15 -22.09 18.95
N HIS A 180 -55.95 -21.10 19.35
CA HIS A 180 -56.73 -21.25 20.58
C HIS A 180 -57.90 -22.18 20.31
N HIS A 181 -57.70 -23.44 20.69
CA HIS A 181 -58.74 -24.43 20.84
C HIS A 181 -59.76 -23.92 21.87
N ARG A 182 -61.01 -23.66 21.44
CA ARG A 182 -62.19 -23.69 22.32
C ARG A 182 -63.31 -24.43 21.61
N ARG A 183 -63.36 -25.75 21.84
CA ARG A 183 -64.63 -26.48 21.90
C ARG A 183 -65.03 -26.62 23.37
N ARG A 184 -66.15 -25.99 23.75
CA ARG A 184 -67.37 -26.59 24.36
C ARG A 184 -67.20 -28.01 24.95
N ASP A 185 -67.67 -28.42 26.14
CA ASP A 185 -68.80 -28.04 27.03
C ASP A 185 -68.65 -28.71 28.44
N HIS A 186 -69.36 -28.19 29.47
CA HIS A 186 -70.16 -28.88 30.54
C HIS A 186 -70.21 -28.01 31.82
N HIS A 187 -71.34 -27.37 32.15
CA HIS A 187 -72.52 -27.85 32.91
C HIS A 187 -72.28 -27.99 34.43
N CYS A 188 -72.82 -27.02 35.18
CA CYS A 188 -73.52 -27.14 36.47
C CYS A 188 -74.44 -25.91 36.60
#